data_AF-A0A964GCA5-F1
#
_entry.id   AF-A0A964GCA5-F1
#
_cell.length_a   1.000
_cell.length_b   1.000
_cell.length_c   1.000
_cell.angle_alpha   90.00
_cell.angle_beta   90.00
_cell.angle_gamma   90.00
#
_symmetry.space_group_name_H-M   'P 1'
#
loop_
_entity.id
_entity.type
_entity.pdbx_description
1 polymer ?
#
loop_
_entity_poly.entity_id
_entity_poly.type
_entity_poly.pdbx_seq_one_letter_code
_entity_poly.pdbx_strand_id
1 'polypeptide(L)'
;MGPVLSGNNIDTSTVDSKSFTVNAKDLVGNTASDTVTYNVIYNFNGFFRPIDNLDSNNKLILNAVKAGSAIPAKLSLNGNQGLGIITPGFPKSSPISCDSNAVVDPVDETVIAGSSSLSYDATLDQYIYVWKTDKTWSNTCRQLNVKLIDGTIHVANFKFIK
;
A
#
# COMPACT_ATOMS: atom_id res chain seq x y z
N MET A 1 -14.47 -3.59 33.48
CA MET A 1 -15.30 -3.25 32.32
C MET A 1 -14.53 -2.37 31.36
N GLY A 2 -14.42 -2.83 30.11
CA GLY A 2 -14.00 -1.99 28.99
C GLY A 2 -15.21 -1.49 28.18
N PRO A 3 -15.00 -0.74 27.09
CA PRO A 3 -16.08 -0.21 26.24
C PRO A 3 -16.85 -1.30 25.48
N VAL A 4 -16.32 -2.53 25.40
CA VAL A 4 -17.04 -3.72 24.91
C VAL A 4 -17.06 -4.83 25.96
N LEU A 5 -18.06 -5.73 25.87
CA LEU A 5 -18.14 -6.90 26.73
C LEU A 5 -16.95 -7.84 26.51
N SER A 6 -16.57 -8.58 27.55
CA SER A 6 -15.51 -9.58 27.44
C SER A 6 -15.90 -10.64 26.40
N GLY A 7 -15.00 -10.92 25.46
CA GLY A 7 -15.23 -11.83 24.35
C GLY A 7 -15.89 -11.21 23.11
N ASN A 8 -16.32 -9.94 23.17
CA ASN A 8 -16.83 -9.24 21.99
C ASN A 8 -15.70 -8.62 21.17
N ASN A 9 -15.97 -8.41 19.87
CA ASN A 9 -15.06 -7.73 18.97
C ASN A 9 -14.87 -6.26 19.35
N ILE A 10 -13.63 -5.79 19.22
CA ILE A 10 -13.29 -4.37 19.27
C ILE A 10 -13.56 -3.71 17.90
N ASP A 11 -13.76 -2.39 17.89
CA ASP A 11 -14.06 -1.64 16.67
C ASP A 11 -12.89 -1.68 15.67
N THR A 12 -13.10 -2.34 14.54
CA THR A 12 -12.16 -2.40 13.41
C THR A 12 -12.78 -1.85 12.12
N SER A 13 -13.86 -1.09 12.23
CA SER A 13 -14.66 -0.65 11.08
C SER A 13 -14.04 0.49 10.28
N THR A 14 -13.14 1.28 10.88
CA THR A 14 -12.46 2.40 10.21
C THR A 14 -10.96 2.32 10.43
N VAL A 15 -10.18 2.65 9.39
CA VAL A 15 -8.73 2.83 9.53
C VAL A 15 -8.43 4.04 10.40
N ASP A 16 -7.68 3.83 11.48
CA ASP A 16 -7.06 4.85 12.33
C ASP A 16 -6.32 4.15 13.49
N SER A 17 -5.57 4.93 14.26
CA SER A 17 -5.20 4.56 15.62
C SER A 17 -6.42 4.63 16.53
N LYS A 18 -6.69 3.54 17.24
CA LYS A 18 -7.78 3.38 18.20
C LYS A 18 -7.22 2.98 19.57
N SER A 19 -8.00 3.22 20.62
CA SER A 19 -7.65 2.83 21.98
C SER A 19 -8.75 2.00 22.61
N PHE A 20 -8.35 1.16 23.56
CA PHE A 20 -9.21 0.31 24.35
C PHE A 20 -8.82 0.42 25.82
N THR A 21 -9.71 1.00 26.63
CA THR A 21 -9.49 1.19 28.07
C THR A 21 -10.26 0.15 28.88
N VAL A 22 -9.57 -0.56 29.77
CA VAL A 22 -10.16 -1.50 30.72
C VAL A 22 -10.13 -0.90 32.11
N ASN A 23 -11.31 -0.81 32.75
CA ASN A 23 -11.43 -0.39 34.15
C ASN A 23 -11.66 -1.61 35.04
N ALA A 24 -10.89 -1.78 36.09
CA ALA A 24 -11.08 -2.79 37.13
C ALA A 24 -11.54 -2.11 38.42
N LYS A 25 -12.42 -2.80 39.16
CA LYS A 25 -12.81 -2.43 40.52
C LYS A 25 -12.83 -3.68 41.37
N ASP A 26 -12.14 -3.68 42.51
CA ASP A 26 -12.17 -4.79 43.45
C ASP A 26 -13.40 -4.74 44.38
N LEU A 27 -13.57 -5.75 45.23
CA LEU A 27 -14.72 -5.86 46.14
C LEU A 27 -14.74 -4.79 47.24
N VAL A 28 -13.59 -4.22 47.59
CA VAL A 28 -13.46 -3.20 48.64
C VAL A 28 -13.58 -1.78 48.07
N GLY A 29 -13.57 -1.66 46.74
CA GLY A 29 -13.85 -0.43 46.01
C GLY A 29 -12.63 0.22 45.35
N ASN A 30 -11.44 -0.40 45.43
CA ASN A 30 -10.27 0.12 44.74
C ASN A 30 -10.47 0.00 43.23
N THR A 31 -10.09 1.04 42.49
CA THR A 31 -10.19 1.09 41.03
C THR A 31 -8.82 1.17 40.38
N ALA A 32 -8.66 0.47 39.26
CA ALA A 32 -7.50 0.61 38.38
C ALA A 32 -7.97 0.68 36.93
N SER A 33 -7.20 1.32 36.06
CA SER A 33 -7.48 1.36 34.63
C SER A 33 -6.21 1.17 33.84
N ASP A 34 -6.32 0.48 32.71
CA ASP A 34 -5.25 0.36 31.72
C ASP A 34 -5.77 0.64 30.31
N THR A 35 -4.95 1.21 29.45
CA THR A 35 -5.33 1.58 28.07
C THR A 35 -4.32 1.03 27.08
N VAL A 36 -4.82 0.26 26.11
CA VAL A 36 -4.05 -0.30 25.00
C VAL A 36 -4.42 0.43 23.71
N THR A 37 -3.44 0.76 22.88
CA THR A 37 -3.64 1.31 21.55
C THR A 37 -3.47 0.23 20.47
N TYR A 38 -4.23 0.34 19.39
CA TYR A 38 -4.15 -0.55 18.23
C TYR A 38 -4.41 0.24 16.94
N ASN A 39 -3.84 -0.21 15.82
CA ASN A 39 -4.05 0.43 14.51
C ASN A 39 -4.90 -0.47 13.63
N VAL A 40 -5.93 0.11 13.03
CA VAL A 40 -6.70 -0.52 11.97
C VAL A 40 -6.13 -0.05 10.63
N ILE A 41 -5.70 -0.99 9.80
CA ILE A 41 -5.05 -0.73 8.50
C ILE A 41 -5.87 -1.32 7.37
N TYR A 42 -5.61 -0.87 6.14
CA TYR A 42 -6.24 -1.41 4.94
C TYR A 42 -5.80 -2.84 4.65
N ASN A 43 -6.70 -3.60 4.03
CA ASN A 43 -6.41 -4.94 3.54
C ASN A 43 -5.73 -4.90 2.16
N PHE A 44 -4.44 -4.52 2.13
CA PHE A 44 -3.64 -4.52 0.91
C PHE A 44 -3.03 -5.92 0.64
N ASN A 45 -3.31 -6.48 -0.54
CA ASN A 45 -2.89 -7.84 -0.92
C ASN A 45 -1.79 -7.89 -1.99
N GLY A 46 -1.16 -6.76 -2.30
CA GLY A 46 -0.20 -6.62 -3.39
C GLY A 46 -0.72 -5.75 -4.54
N PHE A 47 0.18 -5.44 -5.46
CA PHE A 47 -0.17 -4.82 -6.72
C PHE A 47 -0.75 -5.86 -7.69
N PHE A 48 -1.70 -5.45 -8.51
CA PHE A 48 -2.21 -6.27 -9.61
C PHE A 48 -1.43 -5.99 -10.89
N ARG A 49 -1.55 -6.91 -11.87
CA ARG A 49 -0.98 -6.74 -13.21
C ARG A 49 -1.33 -5.34 -13.77
N PRO A 50 -0.34 -4.63 -14.32
CA PRO A 50 0.88 -5.20 -14.90
C PRO A 50 2.12 -5.17 -13.97
N ILE A 51 1.96 -4.90 -12.67
CA ILE A 51 3.06 -4.96 -11.70
C ILE A 51 3.08 -6.32 -11.02
N ASP A 52 4.24 -6.98 -11.08
CA ASP A 52 4.55 -8.17 -10.32
C ASP A 52 5.20 -7.84 -8.98
N ASN A 53 4.80 -8.57 -7.94
CA ASN A 53 5.21 -8.30 -6.55
C ASN A 53 6.47 -9.07 -6.17
N LEU A 54 6.38 -10.39 -6.09
CA LEU A 54 7.42 -11.25 -5.52
C LEU A 54 7.67 -12.46 -6.44
N ASP A 55 8.91 -12.91 -6.48
CA ASP A 55 9.30 -14.16 -7.14
C ASP A 55 9.00 -15.39 -6.28
N SER A 56 9.33 -16.58 -6.79
CA SER A 56 9.12 -17.85 -6.10
C SER A 56 9.91 -18.00 -4.80
N ASN A 57 10.88 -17.12 -4.54
CA ASN A 57 11.71 -17.10 -3.34
C ASN A 57 11.31 -15.93 -2.40
N ASN A 58 10.13 -15.34 -2.61
CA ASN A 58 9.60 -14.25 -1.81
C ASN A 58 10.45 -12.96 -1.87
N LYS A 59 11.13 -12.71 -3.00
CA LYS A 59 11.93 -11.50 -3.25
C LYS A 59 11.24 -10.60 -4.27
N LEU A 60 11.35 -9.28 -4.09
CA LEU A 60 10.78 -8.29 -5.01
C LEU A 60 11.33 -8.46 -6.44
N ILE A 61 10.41 -8.55 -7.40
CA ILE A 61 10.72 -8.59 -8.84
C ILE A 61 11.09 -7.19 -9.34
N LEU A 62 12.04 -7.13 -10.29
CA LEU A 62 12.32 -5.93 -11.08
C LEU A 62 11.40 -5.88 -12.30
N ASN A 63 10.34 -5.10 -12.20
CA ASN A 63 9.39 -4.86 -13.29
C ASN A 63 10.07 -4.04 -14.42
N ALA A 64 10.36 -4.67 -15.56
CA ALA A 64 11.04 -4.04 -16.68
C ALA A 64 10.08 -3.20 -17.52
N VAL A 65 10.38 -1.90 -17.62
CA VAL A 65 9.51 -0.90 -18.26
C VAL A 65 10.33 0.06 -19.10
N LYS A 66 9.78 0.52 -20.22
CA LYS A 66 10.39 1.58 -21.00
C LYS A 66 10.34 2.91 -20.23
N ALA A 67 11.48 3.58 -20.09
CA ALA A 67 11.57 4.88 -19.45
C ALA A 67 10.69 5.94 -20.14
N GLY A 68 9.96 6.73 -19.34
CA GLY A 68 9.04 7.75 -19.84
C GLY A 68 7.62 7.26 -20.13
N SER A 69 7.34 5.97 -19.91
CA SER A 69 5.99 5.40 -20.03
C SER A 69 5.15 5.70 -18.79
N ALA A 70 3.82 5.54 -18.86
CA ALA A 70 2.98 5.53 -17.68
C ALA A 70 2.57 4.09 -17.32
N ILE A 71 2.69 3.76 -16.04
CA ILE A 71 2.48 2.41 -15.50
C ILE A 71 1.23 2.46 -14.61
N PRO A 72 0.18 1.70 -14.90
CA PRO A 72 -0.97 1.56 -14.00
C PRO A 72 -0.56 0.79 -12.74
N ALA A 73 -0.40 1.48 -11.61
CA ALA A 73 -0.24 0.84 -10.31
C ALA A 73 -1.64 0.50 -9.76
N LYS A 74 -2.03 -0.77 -9.93
CA LYS A 74 -3.35 -1.27 -9.53
C LYS A 74 -3.27 -1.95 -8.17
N LEU A 75 -4.22 -1.67 -7.27
CA LEU A 75 -4.29 -2.27 -5.92
C LEU A 75 -5.74 -2.33 -5.43
N SER A 76 -6.04 -3.25 -4.52
CA SER A 76 -7.34 -3.36 -3.83
C SER A 76 -7.13 -3.11 -2.34
N LEU A 77 -8.12 -2.46 -1.71
CA LEU A 77 -8.22 -2.28 -0.27
C LEU A 77 -9.49 -2.96 0.29
N ASN A 78 -9.99 -3.99 -0.40
CA ASN A 78 -11.25 -4.68 -0.09
C ASN A 78 -12.46 -3.73 -0.12
N GLY A 79 -12.66 -3.06 -1.26
CA GLY A 79 -13.75 -2.11 -1.48
C GLY A 79 -13.31 -0.66 -1.69
N ASN A 80 -14.32 0.17 -1.97
CA ASN A 80 -14.16 1.60 -2.11
C ASN A 80 -14.09 2.30 -0.74
N GLN A 81 -12.95 2.92 -0.48
CA GLN A 81 -12.53 3.66 0.71
C GLN A 81 -12.41 5.16 0.38
N GLY A 82 -12.88 5.57 -0.80
CA GLY A 82 -12.73 6.92 -1.34
C GLY A 82 -11.41 7.13 -2.09
N LEU A 83 -11.23 8.32 -2.70
CA LEU A 83 -10.01 8.66 -3.44
C LEU A 83 -8.91 9.26 -2.56
N GLY A 84 -9.18 9.47 -1.27
CA GLY A 84 -8.23 10.00 -0.29
C GLY A 84 -7.34 8.94 0.36
N ILE A 85 -7.14 7.79 -0.27
CA ILE A 85 -6.46 6.62 0.33
C ILE A 85 -4.94 6.72 0.37
N ILE A 86 -4.34 7.58 -0.47
CA ILE A 86 -2.89 7.77 -0.55
C ILE A 86 -2.49 9.00 0.27
N THR A 87 -1.43 8.86 1.07
CA THR A 87 -0.86 9.97 1.84
C THR A 87 -0.41 11.12 0.91
N PRO A 88 -0.74 12.38 1.20
CA PRO A 88 -0.27 13.52 0.40
C PRO A 88 1.26 13.52 0.17
N GLY A 89 1.67 13.77 -1.08
CA GLY A 89 3.07 13.72 -1.50
C GLY A 89 3.57 12.31 -1.86
N PHE A 90 2.71 11.29 -1.81
CA PHE A 90 2.93 9.97 -2.37
C PHE A 90 2.00 9.70 -3.56
N PRO A 91 2.28 8.68 -4.40
CA PRO A 91 3.47 7.81 -4.41
C PRO A 91 4.78 8.53 -4.71
N LYS A 92 5.91 7.96 -4.27
CA LYS A 92 7.27 8.49 -4.52
C LYS A 92 8.15 7.46 -5.21
N SER A 93 9.09 7.94 -6.01
CA SER A 93 10.07 7.10 -6.71
C SER A 93 11.48 7.39 -6.22
N SER A 94 12.16 6.36 -5.74
CA SER A 94 13.53 6.45 -5.23
C SER A 94 14.49 5.60 -6.07
N PRO A 95 15.69 6.08 -6.42
CA PRO A 95 16.69 5.25 -7.07
C PRO A 95 17.13 4.10 -6.15
N ILE A 96 17.33 2.91 -6.72
CA ILE A 96 17.90 1.74 -6.04
C ILE A 96 18.99 1.13 -6.91
N SER A 97 19.89 0.37 -6.30
CA SER A 97 20.83 -0.46 -7.07
C SER A 97 20.07 -1.51 -7.87
N CYS A 98 20.46 -1.72 -9.13
CA CYS A 98 19.98 -2.86 -9.88
C CYS A 98 20.63 -4.13 -9.32
N ASP A 99 19.86 -4.93 -8.59
CA ASP A 99 20.29 -6.25 -8.15
C ASP A 99 20.40 -7.18 -9.37
N SER A 100 21.62 -7.65 -9.65
CA SER A 100 21.90 -8.55 -10.78
C SER A 100 21.23 -9.92 -10.64
N ASN A 101 20.85 -10.30 -9.42
CA ASN A 101 20.23 -11.58 -9.09
C ASN A 101 18.71 -11.45 -8.88
N ALA A 102 18.11 -10.28 -9.13
CA ALA A 102 16.67 -10.15 -9.10
C ALA A 102 16.06 -10.71 -10.38
N VAL A 103 14.94 -11.41 -10.25
CA VAL A 103 14.09 -11.75 -11.40
C VAL A 103 13.62 -10.44 -12.04
N VAL A 104 13.73 -10.36 -13.37
CA VAL A 104 13.30 -9.21 -14.16
C VAL A 104 12.12 -9.65 -15.02
N ASP A 105 10.95 -9.04 -14.83
CA ASP A 105 9.74 -9.37 -15.59
C ASP A 105 9.26 -8.13 -16.38
N PRO A 106 9.11 -8.20 -17.72
CA PRO A 106 8.51 -7.11 -18.48
C PRO A 106 7.10 -6.77 -18.01
N VAL A 107 6.81 -5.47 -17.90
CA VAL A 107 5.46 -5.00 -17.62
C VAL A 107 4.64 -5.07 -18.89
N ASP A 108 3.55 -5.83 -18.84
CA ASP A 108 2.72 -6.16 -20.01
C ASP A 108 1.80 -5.02 -20.49
N GLU A 109 1.63 -3.98 -19.70
CA GLU A 109 0.72 -2.86 -20.00
C GLU A 109 1.35 -1.53 -19.60
N THR A 110 1.37 -0.58 -20.54
CA THR A 110 1.67 0.83 -20.28
C THR A 110 0.66 1.70 -21.02
N VAL A 111 0.37 2.88 -20.47
CA VAL A 111 -0.60 3.82 -21.03
C VAL A 111 0.07 5.14 -21.43
N ILE A 112 -0.64 5.97 -22.20
CA ILE A 112 -0.16 7.30 -22.59
C ILE A 112 -0.13 8.21 -21.35
N ALA A 113 0.99 8.89 -21.16
CA ALA A 113 1.20 9.76 -20.01
C ALA A 113 0.35 11.03 -20.06
N GLY A 114 -0.67 11.12 -19.19
CA GLY A 114 -1.35 12.35 -18.80
C GLY A 114 -0.87 12.88 -17.45
N SER A 115 -1.78 13.41 -16.64
CA SER A 115 -1.54 13.67 -15.21
C SER A 115 -1.66 12.37 -14.41
N SER A 116 -0.84 12.20 -13.37
CA SER A 116 -1.07 11.13 -12.40
C SER A 116 -2.43 11.34 -11.74
N SER A 117 -3.30 10.34 -11.83
CA SER A 117 -4.63 10.36 -11.23
C SER A 117 -4.90 9.02 -10.58
N LEU A 118 -5.68 9.07 -9.51
CA LEU A 118 -6.23 7.91 -8.84
C LEU A 118 -7.70 7.80 -9.22
N SER A 119 -8.09 6.63 -9.71
CA SER A 119 -9.49 6.26 -9.93
C SER A 119 -9.79 4.94 -9.23
N TYR A 120 -11.09 4.65 -9.06
CA TYR A 120 -11.55 3.39 -8.53
C TYR A 120 -12.48 2.70 -9.53
N ASP A 121 -12.19 1.45 -9.85
CA ASP A 121 -13.02 0.56 -10.64
C ASP A 121 -13.79 -0.38 -9.71
N ALA A 122 -15.10 -0.17 -9.61
CA ALA A 122 -15.98 -0.97 -8.76
C ALA A 122 -16.22 -2.39 -9.29
N THR A 123 -15.99 -2.63 -10.59
CA THR A 123 -16.19 -3.95 -11.21
C THR A 123 -15.07 -4.90 -10.81
N LEU A 124 -13.84 -4.38 -10.77
CA LEU A 124 -12.64 -5.14 -10.46
C LEU A 124 -12.21 -5.02 -8.99
N ASP A 125 -12.88 -4.17 -8.21
CA ASP A 125 -12.48 -3.80 -6.86
C ASP A 125 -11.03 -3.28 -6.81
N GLN A 126 -10.70 -2.33 -7.70
CA GLN A 126 -9.33 -1.86 -7.85
C GLN A 126 -9.23 -0.34 -7.91
N TYR A 127 -8.30 0.19 -7.15
CA TYR A 127 -7.72 1.50 -7.40
C TYR A 127 -6.70 1.40 -8.51
N ILE A 128 -6.71 2.39 -9.38
CA ILE A 128 -5.76 2.53 -10.48
C ILE A 128 -5.06 3.87 -10.32
N TYR A 129 -3.78 3.84 -9.95
CA TYR A 129 -2.93 5.02 -9.96
C TYR A 129 -2.05 5.00 -11.21
N VAL A 130 -2.29 5.92 -12.15
CA VAL A 130 -1.47 6.00 -13.36
C VAL A 130 -0.15 6.71 -13.04
N TRP A 131 0.92 5.94 -12.87
CA TRP A 131 2.24 6.46 -12.51
C TRP A 131 3.06 6.84 -13.73
N LYS A 132 3.20 8.14 -13.99
CA LYS A 132 4.10 8.66 -15.02
C LYS A 132 5.57 8.55 -14.60
N THR A 133 6.39 8.01 -15.48
CA THR A 133 7.84 7.85 -15.27
C THR A 133 8.65 8.82 -16.10
N ASP A 134 9.93 9.01 -15.75
CA ASP A 134 10.82 9.94 -16.44
C ASP A 134 11.66 9.22 -17.51
N LYS A 135 11.82 9.84 -18.69
CA LYS A 135 12.67 9.31 -19.78
C LYS A 135 14.14 9.22 -19.37
N THR A 136 14.59 10.09 -18.46
CA THR A 136 15.96 10.12 -17.95
C THR A 136 16.30 8.92 -17.05
N TRP A 137 15.30 8.14 -16.62
CA TRP A 137 15.52 6.95 -15.80
C TRP A 137 16.00 5.74 -16.59
N SER A 138 16.17 5.85 -17.90
CA SER A 138 16.68 4.77 -18.73
C SER A 138 17.99 4.18 -18.18
N ASN A 139 18.08 2.86 -18.16
CA ASN A 139 19.16 2.05 -17.57
C ASN A 139 19.36 2.23 -16.06
N THR A 140 18.32 2.61 -15.32
CA THR A 140 18.36 2.67 -13.85
C THR A 140 17.33 1.73 -13.23
N CYS A 141 17.52 1.40 -11.96
CA CYS A 141 16.50 0.75 -11.15
C CYS A 141 15.93 1.73 -10.14
N ARG A 142 14.62 1.66 -9.93
CA ARG A 142 13.92 2.52 -8.96
C ARG A 142 12.85 1.73 -8.22
N GLN A 143 12.52 2.20 -7.02
CA GLN A 143 11.43 1.68 -6.22
C GLN A 143 10.31 2.71 -6.15
N LEU A 144 9.11 2.29 -6.56
CA LEU A 144 7.89 3.01 -6.29
C LEU A 144 7.47 2.71 -4.84
N ASN A 145 7.24 3.76 -4.06
CA ASN A 145 6.76 3.72 -2.70
C ASN A 145 5.35 4.30 -2.67
N VAL A 146 4.35 3.48 -2.38
CA VAL A 146 2.95 3.87 -2.20
C VAL A 146 2.67 3.88 -0.70
N LYS A 147 2.49 5.06 -0.13
CA LYS A 147 2.12 5.20 1.29
C LYS A 147 0.62 5.47 1.40
N LEU A 148 -0.09 4.58 2.10
CA LEU A 148 -1.52 4.74 2.37
C LEU A 148 -1.74 5.63 3.60
N ILE A 149 -2.96 6.18 3.76
CA ILE A 149 -3.28 7.08 4.87
C ILE A 149 -3.31 6.38 6.25
N ASP A 150 -3.39 5.05 6.26
CA ASP A 150 -3.27 4.23 7.47
C ASP A 150 -1.82 4.11 8.00
N GLY A 151 -0.85 4.73 7.30
CA GLY A 151 0.56 4.76 7.66
C GLY A 151 1.41 3.65 7.03
N THR A 152 0.80 2.66 6.39
CA THR A 152 1.52 1.55 5.73
C THR A 152 2.23 2.01 4.44
N ILE A 153 3.33 1.33 4.09
CA ILE A 153 4.09 1.59 2.86
C ILE A 153 4.19 0.29 2.06
N HIS A 154 3.78 0.35 0.80
CA HIS A 154 3.85 -0.74 -0.15
C HIS A 154 4.80 -0.37 -1.30
N VAL A 155 5.62 -1.33 -1.72
CA VAL A 155 6.72 -1.05 -2.65
C VAL A 155 6.67 -1.97 -3.86
N ALA A 156 7.09 -1.43 -5.01
CA ALA A 156 7.34 -2.20 -6.23
C ALA A 156 8.65 -1.72 -6.86
N ASN A 157 9.49 -2.67 -7.30
CA ASN A 157 10.78 -2.35 -7.91
C ASN A 157 10.68 -2.42 -9.44
N PHE A 158 11.40 -1.52 -10.10
CA PHE A 158 11.38 -1.37 -11.55
C PHE A 158 12.78 -1.30 -12.12
N LYS A 159 12.97 -1.90 -13.29
CA LYS A 159 14.14 -1.71 -14.15
C LYS A 159 13.71 -0.91 -15.38
N PHE A 160 14.27 0.27 -15.54
CA PHE A 160 13.95 1.13 -16.67
C PHE A 160 14.85 0.83 -17.86
N ILE A 161 14.27 0.41 -18.97
CA ILE A 161 14.95 0.16 -20.24
C ILE A 161 14.72 1.32 -21.22
N LYS A 162 15.49 1.36 -22.32
CA LYS A 162 15.34 2.34 -23.39
C LYS A 162 14.03 2.19 -24.16
#